data_AF-A0A496ZAK6-F1
#
_entry.id   AF-A0A496ZAK6-F1
#
_cell.length_a   1.000
_cell.length_b   1.000
_cell.length_c   1.000
_cell.angle_alpha   90.00
_cell.angle_beta   90.00
_cell.angle_gamma   90.00
#
_symmetry.space_group_name_H-M   'P 1'
#
loop_
_entity.id
_entity.type
_entity.pdbx_description
1 polymer ?
#
loop_
_entity_poly.entity_id
_entity_poly.type
_entity_poly.pdbx_seq_one_letter_code
_entity_poly.pdbx_strand_id
1 'polypeptide(L)'
;MQIRCPACKKLNDSTDECNRCRGNLSDLRRIRRAAVEELKLGKRYLLRMNSGKALLSASSSWRLKKSVSAAKLAFLASLMGGHFSEATRWYRMATTGGSLGSARDRQPGIMDSRPK
;
A
#
# COMPACT_ATOMS: atom_id res chain seq x y z
N MET A 1 -4.66 11.45 1.23
CA MET A 1 -3.69 10.39 0.91
C MET A 1 -2.63 10.96 -0.02
N GLN A 2 -1.38 11.08 0.43
CA GLN A 2 -0.34 11.85 -0.27
C GLN A 2 0.30 11.09 -1.44
N ILE A 3 0.45 11.72 -2.61
CA ILE A 3 1.11 11.16 -3.80
C ILE A 3 2.38 11.96 -4.10
N ARG A 4 3.50 11.26 -4.35
CA ARG A 4 4.68 11.89 -4.94
C ARG A 4 4.46 12.05 -6.44
N CYS A 5 4.63 13.27 -6.93
CA CYS A 5 4.62 13.53 -8.36
C CYS A 5 5.79 12.78 -9.01
N PRO A 6 5.57 12.00 -10.08
CA PRO A 6 6.64 11.26 -10.75
C PRO A 6 7.65 12.18 -11.45
N ALA A 7 7.21 13.35 -11.92
CA ALA A 7 8.07 14.31 -12.62
C ALA A 7 8.99 15.07 -11.65
N CYS A 8 8.43 15.72 -10.62
CA CYS A 8 9.18 16.63 -9.75
C CYS A 8 9.40 16.12 -8.32
N LYS A 9 8.94 14.90 -8.00
CA LYS A 9 9.07 14.22 -6.69
C LYS A 9 8.40 14.93 -5.50
N LYS A 10 7.75 16.08 -5.71
CA LYS A 10 6.98 16.81 -4.68
C LYS A 10 5.84 15.92 -4.15
N LEU A 11 5.66 15.91 -2.84
CA LEU A 11 4.48 15.33 -2.19
C LEU A 11 3.28 16.26 -2.39
N ASN A 12 2.16 15.70 -2.84
CA ASN A 12 0.92 16.42 -3.07
C ASN A 12 -0.19 15.71 -2.30
N ASP A 13 -1.10 16.48 -1.69
CA ASP A 13 -2.15 15.95 -0.82
C ASP A 13 -3.35 15.46 -1.61
N SER A 14 -4.44 16.22 -1.69
CA SER A 14 -5.73 15.83 -2.25
C SER A 14 -5.95 16.30 -3.70
N THR A 15 -5.06 17.12 -4.24
CA THR A 15 -5.21 17.81 -5.54
C THR A 15 -4.93 16.93 -6.76
N ASP A 16 -5.80 16.96 -7.76
CA ASP A 16 -5.60 16.21 -9.01
C ASP A 16 -4.43 16.73 -9.87
N GLU A 17 -3.80 17.84 -9.47
CA GLU A 17 -2.58 18.36 -10.09
C GLU A 17 -1.44 18.47 -9.08
N CYS A 18 -0.21 18.41 -9.60
CA CYS A 18 0.97 18.72 -8.80
C CYS A 18 1.09 20.22 -8.53
N ASN A 19 1.19 20.59 -7.25
CA ASN A 19 1.32 21.99 -6.80
C ASN A 19 2.62 22.67 -7.28
N ARG A 20 3.61 21.89 -7.76
CA ARG A 20 4.90 22.42 -8.25
C ARG A 20 4.96 22.49 -9.78
N CYS A 21 4.73 21.37 -10.45
CA CYS A 21 4.94 21.26 -11.90
C CYS A 21 3.64 21.20 -12.71
N ARG A 22 2.47 21.34 -12.06
CA ARG A 22 1.13 21.26 -12.68
C ARG A 22 0.82 19.96 -13.43
N GLY A 23 1.68 18.94 -13.30
CA GLY A 23 1.42 17.63 -13.88
C GLY A 23 0.16 16.98 -13.30
N ASN A 24 -0.65 16.36 -14.15
CA ASN A 24 -1.87 15.67 -13.78
C ASN A 24 -1.56 14.41 -12.94
N LEU A 25 -2.23 14.28 -11.79
CA LEU A 25 -2.12 13.20 -10.82
C LEU A 25 -3.44 12.40 -10.66
N SER A 26 -4.49 12.75 -11.40
CA SER A 26 -5.83 12.16 -11.27
C SER A 26 -5.83 10.63 -11.47
N ASP A 27 -5.13 10.11 -12.46
CA ASP A 27 -5.02 8.66 -12.69
C ASP A 27 -4.26 7.94 -11.57
N LEU A 28 -3.18 8.53 -11.06
CA LEU A 28 -2.46 7.99 -9.90
C LEU A 28 -3.36 7.91 -8.66
N ARG A 29 -4.24 8.91 -8.47
CA ARG A 29 -5.25 8.89 -7.41
C ARG A 29 -6.30 7.82 -7.65
N ARG A 30 -6.77 7.66 -8.89
CA ARG A 30 -7.74 6.62 -9.26
C ARG A 30 -7.19 5.23 -8.98
N ILE A 31 -5.97 4.93 -9.43
CA ILE A 31 -5.27 3.65 -9.17
C ILE A 31 -5.16 3.40 -7.66
N ARG A 32 -4.77 4.43 -6.89
CA ARG A 32 -4.64 4.32 -5.43
C ARG A 32 -5.96 4.10 -4.71
N ARG A 33 -7.03 4.76 -5.13
CA ARG A 33 -8.39 4.53 -4.61
C ARG A 33 -8.85 3.11 -4.92
N ALA A 34 -8.70 2.68 -6.18
CA ALA A 34 -9.03 1.31 -6.58
C ALA A 34 -8.27 0.27 -5.75
N ALA A 35 -6.97 0.45 -5.52
CA ALA A 35 -6.19 -0.45 -4.67
C ALA A 35 -6.73 -0.55 -3.24
N VAL A 36 -7.21 0.55 -2.65
CA VAL A 36 -7.80 0.58 -1.31
C VAL A 36 -9.15 -0.15 -1.30
N GLU A 37 -9.98 0.06 -2.32
CA GLU A 37 -11.29 -0.62 -2.40
C GLU A 37 -11.14 -2.13 -2.60
N GLU A 38 -10.22 -2.57 -3.46
CA GLU A 38 -9.87 -3.99 -3.61
C GLU A 38 -9.39 -4.61 -2.29
N LEU A 39 -8.58 -3.87 -1.53
CA LEU A 39 -8.10 -4.33 -0.22
C LEU A 39 -9.26 -4.47 0.78
N LYS A 40 -10.18 -3.50 0.82
CA LYS A 40 -11.38 -3.55 1.68
C LYS A 40 -12.27 -4.74 1.29
N LEU A 41 -12.47 -4.96 -0.02
CA LEU A 41 -13.27 -6.05 -0.52
C LEU A 41 -12.65 -7.40 -0.16
N GLY A 42 -11.34 -7.57 -0.34
CA GLY A 42 -10.63 -8.79 0.04
C GLY A 42 -10.74 -9.08 1.54
N LYS A 43 -10.66 -8.07 2.41
CA LYS A 43 -10.89 -8.24 3.86
C LYS A 43 -12.29 -8.76 4.16
N ARG A 44 -13.32 -8.23 3.49
CA ARG A 44 -14.71 -8.71 3.65
C ARG A 44 -14.86 -10.16 3.21
N TYR A 45 -14.21 -10.57 2.11
CA TYR A 45 -14.23 -11.97 1.68
C TYR A 45 -13.50 -12.89 2.66
N LEU A 46 -12.37 -12.44 3.21
CA LEU A 46 -11.63 -13.21 4.21
C LEU A 46 -12.48 -13.45 5.47
N LEU A 47 -13.17 -12.42 5.97
CA LEU A 47 -14.08 -12.53 7.12
C LEU A 47 -15.26 -13.49 6.87
N ARG A 48 -15.63 -13.70 5.61
CA ARG A 48 -16.67 -14.65 5.19
C ARG A 48 -16.11 -16.02 4.82
N MET A 49 -14.86 -16.31 5.20
CA MET A 49 -14.14 -17.55 4.90
C MET A 49 -14.05 -17.87 3.40
N ASN A 50 -14.17 -16.86 2.52
CA ASN A 50 -14.04 -17.05 1.08
C ASN A 50 -12.60 -16.74 0.63
N SER A 51 -11.74 -17.75 0.73
CA SER A 51 -10.30 -17.65 0.45
C SER A 51 -10.01 -17.24 -0.98
N GLY A 52 -10.67 -17.86 -1.97
CA GLY A 52 -10.47 -17.58 -3.38
C GLY A 52 -10.76 -16.11 -3.74
N LYS A 53 -11.92 -15.57 -3.33
CA LYS A 53 -12.25 -14.17 -3.61
C LYS A 53 -11.39 -13.20 -2.80
N ALA A 54 -11.01 -13.57 -1.57
CA ALA A 54 -10.10 -12.77 -0.76
C ALA A 54 -8.71 -12.66 -1.42
N LEU A 55 -8.17 -13.78 -1.90
CA LEU A 55 -6.88 -13.83 -2.58
C LEU A 55 -6.91 -13.07 -3.91
N LEU A 56 -7.98 -13.22 -4.69
CA LEU A 56 -8.15 -12.48 -5.95
C LEU A 56 -8.16 -10.96 -5.71
N SER A 57 -8.94 -10.49 -4.75
CA SER A 57 -9.05 -9.05 -4.42
C SER A 57 -7.72 -8.51 -3.86
N ALA A 58 -7.06 -9.27 -2.98
CA ALA A 58 -5.74 -8.91 -2.45
C ALA A 58 -4.68 -8.82 -3.55
N SER A 59 -4.68 -9.77 -4.49
CA SER A 59 -3.78 -9.79 -5.65
C SER A 59 -4.04 -8.60 -6.59
N SER A 60 -5.31 -8.26 -6.83
CA SER A 60 -5.69 -7.06 -7.59
C SER A 60 -5.20 -5.79 -6.92
N SER A 61 -5.41 -5.65 -5.60
CA SER A 61 -4.87 -4.53 -4.81
C SER A 61 -3.34 -4.43 -4.93
N TRP A 62 -2.63 -5.57 -4.83
CA TRP A 62 -1.17 -5.63 -4.97
C TRP A 62 -0.69 -5.21 -6.37
N ARG A 63 -1.39 -5.62 -7.44
CA ARG A 63 -1.06 -5.19 -8.81
C ARG A 63 -1.16 -3.68 -8.99
N LEU A 64 -2.21 -3.06 -8.43
CA LEU A 64 -2.43 -1.62 -8.49
C LEU A 64 -1.44 -0.84 -7.61
N LYS A 65 -1.20 -1.34 -6.39
CA LYS A 65 -0.31 -0.72 -5.41
C LYS A 65 0.35 -1.84 -4.61
N LYS A 66 1.66 -2.03 -4.85
CA LYS A 66 2.54 -3.04 -4.21
C LYS A 66 2.70 -2.79 -2.70
N SER A 67 1.59 -2.85 -1.96
CA SER A 67 1.50 -2.49 -0.56
C SER A 67 1.62 -3.72 0.34
N VAL A 68 2.36 -3.59 1.44
CA VAL A 68 2.52 -4.65 2.44
C VAL A 68 1.17 -5.17 2.91
N SER A 69 0.16 -4.31 3.08
CA SER A 69 -1.19 -4.72 3.48
C SER A 69 -1.85 -5.68 2.48
N ALA A 70 -1.68 -5.46 1.18
CA ALA A 70 -2.21 -6.36 0.16
C ALA A 70 -1.49 -7.72 0.19
N ALA A 71 -0.16 -7.72 0.35
CA ALA A 71 0.60 -8.97 0.48
C ALA A 71 0.22 -9.75 1.75
N LYS A 72 0.03 -9.09 2.89
CA LYS A 72 -0.45 -9.73 4.13
C LYS A 72 -1.84 -10.35 3.94
N LEU A 73 -2.74 -9.65 3.27
CA LEU A 73 -4.09 -10.16 3.01
C LEU A 73 -4.05 -11.39 2.09
N ALA A 74 -3.24 -11.34 1.03
CA ALA A 74 -3.05 -12.47 0.12
C ALA A 74 -2.43 -13.68 0.83
N PHE A 75 -1.47 -13.46 1.72
CA PHE A 75 -0.90 -14.49 2.59
C PHE A 75 -1.97 -15.18 3.44
N LEU A 76 -2.78 -14.41 4.17
CA LEU A 76 -3.85 -14.96 5.01
C LEU A 76 -4.90 -15.71 4.19
N ALA A 77 -5.30 -15.16 3.03
CA ALA A 77 -6.24 -15.82 2.14
C ALA A 77 -5.68 -17.15 1.59
N SER A 78 -4.39 -17.19 1.26
CA SER A 78 -3.71 -18.39 0.79
C SER A 78 -3.63 -19.46 1.88
N LEU A 79 -3.30 -19.08 3.13
CA LEU A 79 -3.29 -20.00 4.26
C LEU A 79 -4.68 -20.59 4.51
N MET A 80 -5.71 -19.76 4.51
CA MET A 80 -7.09 -20.21 4.71
C MET A 80 -7.57 -21.16 3.61
N GLY A 81 -7.04 -21.03 2.39
CA GLY A 81 -7.32 -21.93 1.27
C GLY A 81 -6.40 -23.16 1.18
N GLY A 82 -5.45 -23.34 2.10
CA GLY A 82 -4.48 -24.44 2.05
C GLY A 82 -3.39 -24.30 0.97
N HIS A 83 -3.23 -23.12 0.38
CA HIS A 83 -2.24 -22.86 -0.67
C HIS A 83 -0.89 -22.42 -0.07
N PHE A 84 -0.20 -23.34 0.61
CA PHE A 84 1.00 -23.03 1.41
C PHE A 84 2.21 -22.52 0.60
N SER A 85 2.41 -23.01 -0.62
CA SER A 85 3.47 -22.53 -1.51
C SER A 85 3.25 -21.06 -1.89
N GLU A 86 2.01 -20.70 -2.20
CA GLU A 86 1.62 -19.33 -2.50
C GLU A 86 1.68 -18.44 -1.26
N ALA A 87 1.23 -18.95 -0.11
CA ALA A 87 1.34 -18.25 1.17
C ALA A 87 2.79 -17.84 1.47
N THR A 88 3.75 -18.76 1.32
CA THR A 88 5.18 -18.46 1.53
C THR A 88 5.69 -17.35 0.60
N ARG A 89 5.22 -17.32 -0.64
CA ARG A 89 5.55 -16.23 -1.59
C ARG A 89 4.99 -14.89 -1.11
N TRP A 90 3.72 -14.85 -0.72
CA TRP A 90 3.07 -13.63 -0.21
C TRP A 90 3.69 -13.14 1.10
N TYR A 91 4.06 -14.06 1.99
CA TYR A 91 4.76 -13.74 3.24
C TYR A 91 6.09 -13.02 2.97
N ARG A 92 6.91 -13.53 2.04
CA ARG A 92 8.16 -12.87 1.65
C ARG A 92 7.92 -11.46 1.15
N MET A 93 6.90 -11.23 0.31
CA MET A 93 6.57 -9.88 -0.16
C MET A 93 6.03 -8.97 0.97
N ALA A 94 5.33 -9.53 1.96
CA ALA A 94 4.84 -8.79 3.11
C ALA A 94 5.96 -8.36 4.07
N THR A 95 7.03 -9.15 4.20
CA THR A 95 8.17 -8.84 5.08
C THR A 95 9.24 -8.00 4.39
N THR A 96 9.51 -8.23 3.11
CA THR A 96 10.50 -7.46 2.32
C THR A 96 9.96 -6.14 1.80
N GLY A 97 8.64 -6.05 1.52
CA GLY A 97 7.98 -4.85 1.00
C GLY A 97 7.93 -3.65 1.96
N GLY A 98 8.39 -3.82 3.20
CA GLY A 98 8.57 -2.73 4.17
C GLY A 98 9.79 -1.83 3.88
N SER A 99 10.72 -2.25 3.02
CA SER A 99 11.98 -1.51 2.79
C SER A 99 11.90 -0.51 1.62
N LEU A 100 11.05 -0.72 0.62
CA LEU A 100 11.00 0.12 -0.59
C LEU A 100 10.04 1.33 -0.50
N GLY A 101 9.60 1.68 0.71
CA GLY A 101 8.57 2.70 0.90
C GLY A 101 8.49 3.39 2.25
N SER A 102 9.59 3.60 2.98
CA SER A 102 9.69 4.68 4.00
C SER A 102 11.11 4.80 4.57
N ALA A 103 12.02 5.38 3.79
CA ALA A 103 13.33 5.80 4.30
C ALA A 103 13.32 7.22 4.92
N ARG A 104 12.15 7.84 5.20
CA ARG A 104 12.08 9.22 5.74
C ARG A 104 10.91 9.51 6.69
N ASP A 105 10.58 8.58 7.58
CA ASP A 105 9.90 8.90 8.86
C ASP A 105 10.92 8.96 10.01
N ARG A 106 12.15 9.44 9.74
CA ARG A 106 13.01 9.99 10.79
C ARG A 106 12.75 11.50 10.82
N GLN A 107 12.03 11.95 11.84
CA GLN A 107 12.07 13.36 12.25
C GLN A 107 13.54 13.77 12.41
N PRO A 108 14.02 14.86 11.78
CA PRO A 108 15.25 15.50 12.20
C PRO A 108 15.01 16.06 13.61
N GLY A 109 15.94 15.77 14.52
CA GLY A 109 15.90 16.22 15.90
C GLY A 109 15.79 17.74 16.00
N ILE A 110 14.92 18.19 16.90
CA ILE A 110 15.02 19.51 17.48
C ILE A 110 15.85 19.32 18.76
N MET A 111 17.16 19.56 18.63
CA MET A 111 17.95 20.08 19.73
C MET A 111 17.46 21.50 19.97
N ASP A 112 17.07 21.81 21.21
CA ASP A 112 17.10 23.12 21.88
C ASP A 112 16.19 23.02 23.11
N SER A 113 16.48 23.48 24.32
CA SER A 113 17.65 24.10 24.93
C SER A 113 17.28 24.18 26.43
N ARG A 114 18.18 23.78 27.35
CA ARG A 114 17.99 24.04 28.79
C ARG A 114 18.01 25.56 29.04
N PRO A 115 17.26 26.06 30.04
CA PRO A 115 17.77 27.12 30.88
C PRO A 115 18.05 26.62 32.30
N LYS A 116 18.88 27.43 32.97
CA LYS A 116 19.63 27.22 34.21
C LYS A 116 18.76 26.95 35.44
#